data_AF-A0A6B2DTM2-F1
#
_entry.id   AF-A0A6B2DTM2-F1
#
_cell.length_a   1.000
_cell.length_b   1.000
_cell.length_c   1.000
_cell.angle_alpha   90.00
_cell.angle_beta   90.00
_cell.angle_gamma   90.00
#
_symmetry.space_group_name_H-M   'P 1'
#
loop_
_entity.id
_entity.type
_entity.pdbx_description
1 polymer ?
#
loop_
_entity_poly.entity_id
_entity_poly.type
_entity_poly.pdbx_seq_one_letter_code
_entity_poly.pdbx_strand_id
1 'polypeptide(L)'
;MLVLPVPGGGLLDWTPSGPPCPGPAGTPPSSRIVYAAAHVVADALADEPGAVDWDTTLAFREHLWSCGLGVAEAMDTAQRGMGLDWPATQELVTRTGAAATGRRWCAGVGTD
;
A
#
# COMPACT_ATOMS: atom_id res chain seq x y z
N MET A 1 3.89 -20.77 -17.68
CA MET A 1 4.87 -21.63 -16.99
C MET A 1 5.97 -20.75 -16.45
N LEU A 2 6.21 -20.77 -15.14
CA LEU A 2 7.25 -20.04 -14.44
C LEU A 2 8.12 -21.04 -13.69
N VAL A 3 9.44 -20.90 -13.76
CA VAL A 3 10.37 -21.73 -13.00
C VAL A 3 10.54 -21.09 -11.62
N LEU A 4 10.12 -21.78 -10.56
CA LEU A 4 10.17 -21.26 -9.19
C LEU A 4 11.14 -22.07 -8.32
N PRO A 5 11.89 -21.41 -7.41
CA PRO A 5 12.73 -22.11 -6.45
C PRO A 5 11.86 -22.87 -5.43
N VAL A 6 12.30 -24.07 -5.05
CA VAL A 6 11.69 -24.86 -3.97
C VAL A 6 12.68 -25.09 -2.83
N PRO A 7 12.19 -25.37 -1.60
CA PRO A 7 13.05 -25.78 -0.50
C PRO A 7 14.00 -26.91 -0.92
N GLY A 8 15.27 -26.80 -0.54
CA GLY A 8 16.33 -27.73 -0.97
C GLY A 8 17.08 -27.31 -2.23
N GLY A 9 16.80 -26.13 -2.78
CA GLY A 9 17.56 -25.54 -3.90
C GLY A 9 17.17 -26.08 -5.28
N GLY A 10 16.11 -26.88 -5.36
CA GLY A 10 15.55 -27.35 -6.62
C GLY A 10 14.73 -26.26 -7.34
N LEU A 11 14.39 -26.55 -8.59
CA LEU A 11 13.51 -25.72 -9.42
C LEU A 11 12.27 -26.53 -9.81
N LEU A 12 11.11 -25.87 -9.85
CA LEU A 12 9.83 -26.45 -10.24
C LEU A 12 9.19 -25.61 -11.35
N ASP A 13 8.71 -26.29 -12.40
CA ASP A 13 7.83 -25.68 -13.39
C ASP A 13 6.44 -25.49 -12.80
N TRP A 14 6.07 -24.23 -12.55
CA TRP A 14 4.79 -23.87 -11.96
C TRP A 14 3.88 -23.17 -12.97
N THR A 15 2.58 -23.46 -12.90
CA THR A 15 1.54 -22.78 -13.68
C THR A 15 0.41 -22.34 -12.75
N PRO A 16 -0.04 -21.06 -12.83
CA PRO A 16 -1.20 -20.61 -12.06
C PRO A 16 -2.43 -21.46 -12.38
N SER A 17 -3.09 -21.97 -11.36
CA SER A 17 -4.30 -22.81 -11.49
C SER A 17 -5.53 -22.26 -10.77
N GLY A 18 -5.42 -21.08 -10.15
CA GLY A 18 -6.52 -20.46 -9.42
C GLY A 18 -7.54 -19.77 -10.33
N PRO A 19 -8.77 -19.52 -9.86
CA PRO A 19 -9.72 -18.68 -10.58
C PRO A 19 -9.16 -17.26 -10.75
N PRO A 20 -9.58 -16.53 -11.80
CA PRO A 20 -9.17 -15.15 -11.99
C PRO A 20 -9.55 -14.29 -10.78
N CYS A 21 -8.66 -13.36 -10.41
CA CYS A 21 -8.92 -12.44 -9.31
C CYS A 21 -10.14 -11.56 -9.65
N PRO A 22 -11.17 -11.48 -8.78
CA PRO A 22 -12.28 -10.59 -9.02
C PRO A 22 -11.82 -9.12 -9.00
N GLY A 23 -12.41 -8.30 -9.87
CA GLY A 23 -12.15 -6.86 -9.89
C GLY A 23 -12.64 -6.16 -8.61
N PRO A 24 -12.27 -4.88 -8.41
CA PRO A 24 -12.70 -4.10 -7.27
C PRO A 24 -14.24 -4.04 -7.19
N ALA A 25 -14.79 -4.24 -5.98
CA ALA A 25 -16.23 -4.25 -5.76
C ALA A 25 -16.91 -2.89 -6.02
N GLY A 26 -16.13 -1.78 -6.03
CA GLY A 26 -16.62 -0.43 -6.33
C GLY A 26 -17.42 0.24 -5.21
N THR A 27 -17.99 -0.54 -4.28
CA THR A 27 -18.83 -0.03 -3.18
C THR A 27 -18.27 -0.39 -1.81
N PRO A 28 -18.25 0.56 -0.85
CA PRO A 28 -17.86 0.25 0.53
C PRO A 28 -18.75 -0.82 1.18
N PRO A 29 -18.20 -1.67 2.07
CA PRO A 29 -18.99 -2.61 2.85
C PRO A 29 -20.06 -1.91 3.71
N SER A 30 -21.28 -2.44 3.72
CA SER A 30 -22.41 -1.85 4.47
C SER A 30 -22.46 -2.28 5.93
N SER A 31 -21.89 -3.45 6.28
CA SER A 31 -22.00 -4.05 7.61
C SER A 31 -20.71 -3.96 8.45
N ARG A 32 -19.62 -3.45 7.88
CA ARG A 32 -18.30 -3.35 8.51
C ARG A 32 -17.58 -2.08 8.08
N ILE A 33 -16.73 -1.57 8.97
CA ILE A 33 -15.75 -0.53 8.62
C ILE A 33 -14.42 -1.24 8.42
N VAL A 34 -13.88 -1.18 7.21
CA VAL A 34 -12.63 -1.86 6.84
C VAL A 34 -11.62 -0.82 6.36
N TYR A 35 -10.42 -0.88 6.90
CA TYR A 35 -9.28 -0.09 6.46
C TYR A 35 -8.16 -1.02 5.98
N ALA A 36 -7.46 -0.62 4.94
CA ALA A 36 -6.18 -1.21 4.57
C ALA A 36 -5.05 -0.32 5.11
N ALA A 37 -4.16 -0.89 5.92
CA ALA A 37 -2.89 -0.26 6.22
C ALA A 37 -2.05 -0.25 4.94
N ALA A 38 -1.79 0.93 4.38
CA ALA A 38 -1.19 1.06 3.06
C ALA A 38 0.35 1.09 3.16
N HIS A 39 1.03 0.44 2.21
CA HIS A 39 2.48 0.51 2.06
C HIS A 39 2.89 1.81 1.34
N VAL A 40 4.18 2.11 1.29
CA VAL A 40 4.76 3.15 0.43
C VAL A 40 5.50 2.51 -0.74
N VAL A 41 5.56 3.19 -1.87
CA VAL A 41 6.36 2.76 -3.02
C VAL A 41 7.66 3.54 -2.99
N ALA A 42 8.78 2.81 -2.98
CA ALA A 42 10.10 3.43 -3.07
C ALA A 42 10.36 3.88 -4.51
N ASP A 43 10.96 5.07 -4.66
CA ASP A 43 11.51 5.53 -5.92
C ASP A 43 12.83 4.78 -6.19
N ALA A 44 12.80 3.84 -7.14
CA ALA A 44 13.95 3.02 -7.50
C ALA A 44 15.01 3.77 -8.34
N LEU A 45 14.70 4.99 -8.80
CA LEU A 45 15.61 5.83 -9.59
C LEU A 45 16.26 6.94 -8.76
N ALA A 46 15.82 7.13 -7.52
CA ALA A 46 16.41 8.10 -6.61
C ALA A 46 17.82 7.67 -6.18
N ASP A 47 18.71 8.65 -6.03
CA ASP A 47 20.07 8.43 -5.53
C ASP A 47 20.08 8.08 -4.03
N GLU A 48 19.05 8.52 -3.30
CA GLU A 48 18.93 8.33 -1.85
C GLU A 48 18.02 7.14 -1.51
N PRO A 49 18.48 6.17 -0.70
CA PRO A 49 17.65 5.07 -0.24
C PRO A 49 16.42 5.56 0.55
N GLY A 50 15.25 4.98 0.27
CA GLY A 50 14.02 5.31 1.00
C GLY A 50 13.25 6.51 0.47
N ALA A 51 13.71 7.13 -0.64
CA ALA A 51 12.91 8.09 -1.38
C ALA A 51 11.56 7.47 -1.79
N VAL A 52 10.48 8.23 -1.64
CA VAL A 52 9.12 7.76 -1.96
C VAL A 52 8.75 8.19 -3.37
N ASP A 53 8.30 7.25 -4.18
CA ASP A 53 7.54 7.53 -5.39
C ASP A 53 6.12 7.94 -4.99
N TRP A 54 5.90 9.26 -4.92
CA TRP A 54 4.65 9.82 -4.45
C TRP A 54 3.47 9.52 -5.36
N ASP A 55 3.68 9.51 -6.68
CA ASP A 55 2.60 9.33 -7.65
C ASP A 55 2.08 7.90 -7.56
N THR A 56 2.97 6.92 -7.55
CA THR A 56 2.58 5.51 -7.41
C THR A 56 2.02 5.23 -6.01
N THR A 57 2.59 5.84 -4.97
CA THR A 57 2.09 5.71 -3.59
C THR A 57 0.65 6.21 -3.47
N LEU A 58 0.32 7.37 -4.04
CA LEU A 58 -1.05 7.92 -4.02
C LEU A 58 -2.00 7.18 -4.96
N ALA A 59 -1.52 6.72 -6.13
CA ALA A 59 -2.30 5.87 -7.03
C ALA A 59 -2.76 4.58 -6.32
N PHE A 60 -1.95 4.04 -5.40
CA PHE A 60 -2.38 2.89 -4.60
C PHE A 60 -3.49 3.25 -3.59
N ARG A 61 -3.52 4.46 -3.01
CA ARG A 61 -4.63 4.91 -2.15
C ARG A 61 -5.91 5.06 -2.96
N GLU A 62 -5.81 5.63 -4.16
CA GLU A 62 -6.91 5.70 -5.13
C GLU A 62 -7.47 4.30 -5.44
N HIS A 63 -6.59 3.32 -5.65
CA HIS A 63 -6.99 1.93 -5.85
C HIS A 63 -7.74 1.36 -4.64
N LEU A 64 -7.24 1.56 -3.42
CA LEU A 64 -7.90 1.09 -2.20
C LEU A 64 -9.30 1.70 -2.02
N TRP A 65 -9.46 2.99 -2.27
CA TRP A 65 -10.77 3.63 -2.27
C TRP A 65 -11.69 3.09 -3.37
N SER A 66 -11.15 2.79 -4.57
CA SER A 66 -11.91 2.16 -5.65
C SER A 66 -12.42 0.75 -5.29
N CYS A 67 -11.71 0.05 -4.40
CA CYS A 67 -12.12 -1.22 -3.81
C CYS A 67 -13.18 -1.06 -2.69
N GLY A 68 -13.56 0.17 -2.32
CA GLY A 68 -14.50 0.45 -1.23
C GLY A 68 -13.86 0.41 0.17
N LEU A 69 -12.53 0.34 0.27
CA LEU A 69 -11.81 0.30 1.54
C LEU A 69 -11.49 1.71 2.04
N GLY A 70 -11.36 1.87 3.35
CA GLY A 70 -10.68 3.04 3.93
C GLY A 70 -9.15 2.89 3.86
N VAL A 71 -8.43 3.99 3.89
CA VAL A 71 -6.96 4.01 3.97
C VAL A 71 -6.50 4.28 5.40
N ALA A 72 -5.68 3.40 5.97
CA ALA A 72 -4.98 3.67 7.23
C ALA A 72 -3.52 4.04 6.91
N GLU A 73 -3.22 5.33 7.02
CA GLU A 73 -1.97 5.95 6.59
C GLU A 73 -0.93 6.01 7.70
N ALA A 74 0.35 6.04 7.34
CA ALA A 74 1.46 6.16 8.30
C ALA A 74 1.42 5.10 9.43
N MET A 75 1.03 3.88 9.07
CA MET A 75 1.01 2.69 9.93
C MET A 75 2.32 1.89 9.77
N ASP A 76 2.50 0.83 10.57
CA ASP A 76 3.67 -0.06 10.50
C ASP A 76 3.92 -0.63 9.09
N THR A 77 2.85 -0.90 8.32
CA THR A 77 2.94 -1.34 6.91
C THR A 77 3.59 -0.31 5.98
N ALA A 78 3.55 0.98 6.32
CA ALA A 78 4.28 2.03 5.61
C ALA A 78 5.76 2.12 6.04
N GLN A 79 6.23 1.22 6.91
CA GLN A 79 7.59 1.18 7.46
C GLN A 79 7.96 2.43 8.27
N ARG A 80 6.98 3.06 8.91
CA ARG A 80 7.19 4.21 9.80
C ARG A 80 8.16 3.84 10.92
N GLY A 81 9.24 4.62 11.08
CA GLY A 81 10.27 4.35 12.08
C GLY A 81 11.24 3.21 11.73
N MET A 82 11.06 2.53 10.59
CA MET A 82 11.93 1.46 10.09
C MET A 82 12.26 1.63 8.60
N GLY A 83 12.43 2.88 8.14
CA GLY A 83 12.81 3.22 6.78
C GLY A 83 12.17 4.52 6.27
N LEU A 84 10.94 4.81 6.71
CA LEU A 84 10.28 6.08 6.45
C LEU A 84 10.48 7.02 7.64
N ASP A 85 11.18 8.14 7.42
CA ASP A 85 11.46 9.13 8.46
C ASP A 85 10.24 10.01 8.76
N TRP A 86 10.33 10.80 9.83
CA TRP A 86 9.23 11.65 10.27
C TRP A 86 8.85 12.72 9.22
N PRO A 87 9.80 13.48 8.61
CA PRO A 87 9.46 14.41 7.53
C PRO A 87 8.69 13.78 6.37
N ALA A 88 9.14 12.62 5.86
CA ALA A 88 8.43 11.91 4.79
C ALA A 88 7.05 11.40 5.26
N THR A 89 6.94 10.98 6.51
CA THR A 89 5.65 10.59 7.11
C THR A 89 4.67 11.75 7.18
N GLN A 90 5.10 12.95 7.56
CA GLN A 90 4.25 14.14 7.57
C GLN A 90 3.76 14.49 6.17
N GLU A 91 4.64 14.41 5.17
CA GLU A 91 4.31 14.66 3.78
C GLU A 91 3.30 13.62 3.26
N LEU A 92 3.52 12.34 3.58
CA LEU A 92 2.61 11.25 3.23
C LEU A 92 1.19 11.48 3.78
N VAL A 93 1.07 11.83 5.07
CA VAL A 93 -0.21 12.12 5.72
C VAL A 93 -0.87 13.34 5.08
N THR A 94 -0.09 14.38 4.79
CA THR A 94 -0.59 15.63 4.18
C THR A 94 -1.14 15.38 2.78
N ARG A 95 -0.38 14.68 1.93
CA ARG A 95 -0.80 14.32 0.57
C ARG A 95 -2.01 13.41 0.55
N THR A 96 -2.03 12.40 1.42
CA THR A 96 -3.17 11.47 1.52
C THR A 96 -4.44 12.19 1.97
N GLY A 97 -4.32 13.09 2.95
CA GLY A 97 -5.46 13.90 3.40
C GLY A 97 -6.01 14.82 2.33
N ALA A 98 -5.14 15.45 1.55
CA ALA A 98 -5.54 16.26 0.39
C ALA A 98 -6.22 15.40 -0.68
N ALA A 99 -5.70 14.21 -0.96
CA ALA A 99 -6.27 13.28 -1.94
C ALA A 99 -7.61 12.70 -1.48
N ALA A 100 -7.85 12.50 -0.18
CA ALA A 100 -9.02 11.75 0.29
C ALA A 100 -10.37 12.35 -0.13
N THR A 101 -10.51 13.68 -0.26
CA THR A 101 -11.73 14.35 -0.76
C THR A 101 -13.06 13.79 -0.20
N GLY A 102 -13.15 13.57 1.11
CA GLY A 102 -14.34 13.01 1.78
C GLY A 102 -14.43 11.47 1.82
N ARG A 103 -13.47 10.78 1.20
CA ARG A 103 -13.29 9.32 1.32
C ARG A 103 -12.68 8.98 2.67
N ARG A 104 -12.94 7.75 3.12
CA ARG A 104 -12.56 7.29 4.45
C ARG A 104 -11.06 7.09 4.56
N TRP A 105 -10.43 7.75 5.52
CA TRP A 105 -9.03 7.53 5.87
C TRP A 105 -8.75 7.90 7.33
N CYS A 106 -7.65 7.41 7.87
CA CYS A 106 -7.08 7.82 9.15
C CYS A 106 -5.54 7.82 9.05
N ALA A 107 -4.87 8.49 9.98
CA ALA A 107 -3.41 8.54 10.03
C ALA A 107 -2.92 8.07 11.41
N GLY A 108 -1.84 7.30 11.42
CA GLY A 108 -1.11 6.97 12.64
C GLY A 108 -0.51 8.23 13.26
N VAL A 109 -0.60 8.37 14.58
CA VAL A 109 0.05 9.44 15.34
C VAL A 109 0.89 8.80 16.43
N GLY A 110 2.16 9.18 16.51
CA GLY A 110 3.14 8.62 17.43
C GLY A 110 4.17 9.65 17.88
N THR A 111 5.23 9.18 18.54
CA THR A 111 6.33 9.99 19.07
C THR A 111 7.69 9.56 18.51
N ASP A 112 7.66 8.85 17.38
CA ASP A 112 8.83 8.56 16.54
C ASP A 112 9.48 9.83 15.99
#